data_AF-A0A969DIC4-F1
#
_entry.id   AF-A0A969DIC4-F1
#
_cell.length_a   1.000
_cell.length_b   1.000
_cell.length_c   1.000
_cell.angle_alpha   90.00
_cell.angle_beta   90.00
_cell.angle_gamma   90.00
#
_symmetry.space_group_name_H-M   'P 1'
#
loop_
_entity.id
_entity.type
_entity.pdbx_description
1 polymer ?
#
loop_
_entity_poly.entity_id
_entity_poly.type
_entity_poly.pdbx_seq_one_letter_code
_entity_poly.pdbx_strand_id
1 'polypeptide(L)'
;MPQYAIPYCPELLFKLPGADSDDARYKATQQIAFLLNEGQLKVKLPEGFSTRQLIEITKKDLMAENEHKVIEAVKIISKLSAAKQIIQELHKQALQNREKIDTLFNNQVLTKKDFDDIESNLKILKNFAIANLRYKEALSEAEKARCILDGALKLPEE
;
A
#
# COMPACT_ATOMS: atom_id res chain seq x y z
N MET A 1 -9.52 -26.57 10.45
CA MET A 1 -8.78 -25.64 11.32
C MET A 1 -9.54 -24.33 11.33
N PRO A 2 -10.39 -24.09 12.35
CA PRO A 2 -11.02 -22.80 12.55
C PRO A 2 -9.96 -21.74 12.84
N GLN A 3 -10.24 -20.52 12.40
CA GLN A 3 -9.46 -19.34 12.76
C GLN A 3 -10.39 -18.40 13.52
N TYR A 4 -9.92 -17.83 14.61
CA TYR A 4 -10.71 -16.92 15.43
C TYR A 4 -10.09 -15.54 15.42
N ALA A 5 -10.93 -14.51 15.36
CA ALA A 5 -10.54 -13.13 15.53
C ALA A 5 -11.31 -12.51 16.70
N ILE A 6 -10.67 -11.54 17.34
CA ILE A 6 -11.31 -10.70 18.36
C ILE A 6 -11.99 -9.54 17.61
N PRO A 7 -13.27 -9.21 17.88
CA PRO A 7 -13.95 -8.08 17.23
C PRO A 7 -13.18 -6.75 17.33
N TYR A 8 -12.50 -6.54 18.46
CA TYR A 8 -11.72 -5.34 18.76
C TYR A 8 -10.30 -5.35 18.17
N CYS A 9 -9.88 -6.48 17.61
CA CYS A 9 -8.58 -6.65 16.96
C CYS A 9 -8.70 -7.73 15.87
N PRO A 10 -9.41 -7.42 14.77
CA PRO A 10 -9.72 -8.40 13.73
C PRO A 10 -8.48 -8.86 12.97
N GLU A 11 -7.39 -8.09 13.05
CA GLU A 11 -6.12 -8.36 12.35
C GLU A 11 -5.33 -9.53 12.97
N LEU A 12 -5.62 -9.89 14.23
CA LEU A 12 -4.93 -10.97 14.93
C LEU A 12 -5.76 -12.26 14.84
N LEU A 13 -5.23 -13.24 14.09
CA LEU A 13 -5.89 -14.51 13.84
C LEU A 13 -5.32 -15.64 14.70
N PHE A 14 -6.19 -16.30 15.47
CA PHE A 14 -5.87 -17.44 16.30
C PHE A 14 -6.24 -18.73 15.58
N LYS A 15 -5.23 -19.49 15.15
CA LYS A 15 -5.43 -20.76 14.44
C LYS A 15 -5.40 -21.92 15.42
N LEU A 16 -6.44 -22.75 15.41
CA LEU A 16 -6.50 -23.97 16.22
C LEU A 16 -6.74 -25.22 15.35
N PRO A 17 -6.16 -26.37 15.73
CA PRO A 17 -6.46 -27.64 15.08
C PRO A 17 -7.90 -28.08 15.40
N GLY A 18 -8.54 -28.77 14.44
CA GLY A 18 -9.91 -29.28 14.58
C GLY A 18 -10.99 -28.49 13.82
N ALA A 19 -12.23 -28.60 14.29
CA ALA A 19 -13.43 -27.89 13.82
C ALA A 19 -13.85 -26.81 14.85
N ASP A 20 -14.71 -25.87 14.44
CA ASP A 20 -15.27 -24.92 15.40
C ASP A 20 -16.09 -25.66 16.47
N SER A 21 -15.69 -25.48 17.72
CA SER A 21 -16.28 -26.14 18.88
C SER A 21 -16.08 -25.29 20.12
N ASP A 22 -16.90 -25.51 21.15
CA ASP A 22 -16.77 -24.80 22.42
C ASP A 22 -15.38 -24.98 23.05
N ASP A 23 -14.77 -26.18 22.92
CA ASP A 23 -13.41 -26.46 23.38
C ASP A 23 -12.35 -25.66 22.59
N ALA A 24 -12.48 -25.59 21.27
CA ALA A 24 -11.58 -24.79 20.44
C ALA A 24 -11.69 -23.30 20.76
N ARG A 25 -12.92 -22.77 20.90
CA ARG A 25 -13.13 -21.38 21.30
C ARG A 25 -12.60 -21.08 22.70
N TYR A 26 -12.76 -22.01 23.64
CA TYR A 26 -12.21 -21.90 24.99
C TYR A 26 -10.68 -21.81 24.97
N LYS A 27 -10.02 -22.70 24.23
CA LYS A 27 -8.56 -22.66 24.03
C LYS A 27 -8.10 -21.36 23.37
N ALA A 28 -8.83 -20.85 22.38
CA ALA A 28 -8.52 -19.56 21.76
C ALA A 28 -8.61 -18.42 22.78
N THR A 29 -9.66 -18.38 23.61
CA THR A 29 -9.81 -17.38 24.67
C THR A 29 -8.69 -17.47 25.72
N GLN A 30 -8.26 -18.69 26.09
CA GLN A 30 -7.11 -18.88 26.99
C GLN A 30 -5.81 -18.32 26.40
N GLN A 31 -5.55 -18.56 25.11
CA GLN A 31 -4.37 -18.03 24.43
C GLN A 31 -4.40 -16.50 24.35
N ILE A 32 -5.57 -15.91 24.12
CA ILE A 32 -5.76 -14.45 24.14
C ILE A 32 -5.47 -13.87 25.52
N ALA A 33 -6.01 -14.49 26.58
CA ALA A 33 -5.77 -14.07 27.96
C ALA A 33 -4.29 -14.15 28.33
N PHE A 34 -3.59 -15.20 27.88
CA PHE A 34 -2.15 -15.35 28.07
C PHE A 34 -1.37 -14.20 27.41
N LEU A 35 -1.62 -13.91 26.13
CA LEU A 35 -0.92 -12.84 25.39
C LEU A 35 -1.22 -11.43 25.93
N LEU A 36 -2.41 -11.22 26.49
CA LEU A 36 -2.76 -9.98 27.21
C LEU A 36 -1.94 -9.83 28.49
N ASN A 37 -1.82 -10.91 29.27
CA ASN A 37 -1.03 -10.92 30.51
C ASN A 37 0.47 -10.74 30.25
N GLU A 38 0.99 -11.28 29.15
CA GLU A 38 2.38 -11.06 28.72
C GLU A 38 2.61 -9.67 28.10
N GLY A 39 1.56 -8.84 27.95
CA GLY A 39 1.66 -7.51 27.36
C GLY A 39 1.93 -7.50 25.85
N GLN A 40 1.85 -8.66 25.19
CA GLN A 40 2.05 -8.80 23.74
C GLN A 40 0.83 -8.33 22.95
N LEU A 41 -0.35 -8.32 23.58
CA LEU A 41 -1.61 -7.93 22.97
C LEU A 41 -2.03 -6.56 23.48
N LYS A 42 -1.88 -5.51 22.66
CA LYS A 42 -2.18 -4.11 23.03
C LYS A 42 -3.66 -3.75 22.84
N VAL A 43 -4.57 -4.64 23.26
CA VAL A 43 -6.03 -4.46 23.06
C VAL A 43 -6.70 -4.47 24.42
N LYS A 44 -7.55 -3.47 24.68
CA LYS A 44 -8.41 -3.47 25.86
C LYS A 44 -9.67 -4.25 25.56
N LEU A 45 -9.76 -5.48 26.07
CA LEU A 45 -10.99 -6.25 26.04
C LEU A 45 -11.98 -5.71 27.10
N PRO A 46 -13.29 -5.71 26.81
CA PRO A 46 -14.29 -5.38 27.81
C PRO A 46 -14.30 -6.42 28.96
N GLU A 47 -14.67 -5.98 30.16
CA GLU A 47 -14.89 -6.89 31.29
C GLU A 47 -15.93 -7.95 30.93
N GLY A 48 -15.60 -9.22 31.16
CA GLY A 48 -16.47 -10.35 30.81
C GLY A 48 -16.33 -10.86 29.37
N PHE A 49 -15.22 -10.57 28.67
CA PHE A 49 -14.96 -11.15 27.35
C PHE A 49 -15.00 -12.68 27.39
N SER A 50 -15.79 -13.30 26.50
CA SER A 50 -16.07 -14.74 26.51
C SER A 50 -15.94 -15.39 25.13
N THR A 51 -15.93 -16.73 25.11
CA THR A 51 -15.81 -17.55 23.89
C THR A 51 -16.85 -17.24 22.80
N ARG A 52 -18.02 -16.73 23.20
CA ARG A 52 -19.12 -16.37 22.28
C ARG A 52 -18.85 -15.10 21.49
N GLN A 53 -17.94 -14.25 21.97
CA GLN A 53 -17.57 -13.01 21.31
C GLN A 53 -16.44 -13.19 20.30
N LEU A 54 -15.85 -14.39 20.22
CA LEU A 54 -14.93 -14.74 19.14
C LEU A 54 -15.68 -14.87 17.81
N ILE A 55 -15.12 -14.27 16.77
CA ILE A 55 -15.62 -14.39 15.41
C ILE A 55 -14.83 -15.52 14.76
N GLU A 56 -15.52 -16.56 14.29
CA GLU A 56 -14.90 -17.57 13.42
C GLU A 56 -14.71 -16.98 12.03
N ILE A 57 -13.49 -17.04 11.51
CA ILE A 57 -13.18 -16.71 10.13
C ILE A 57 -13.18 -18.00 9.32
N THR A 58 -14.09 -18.07 8.34
CA THR A 58 -14.19 -19.22 7.45
C THR A 58 -13.20 -19.13 6.30
N LYS A 59 -12.99 -20.25 5.60
CA LYS A 59 -12.21 -20.26 4.35
C LYS A 59 -12.77 -19.29 3.30
N LYS A 60 -14.09 -19.10 3.26
CA LYS A 60 -14.74 -18.19 2.32
C LYS A 60 -14.38 -16.73 2.63
N ASP A 61 -14.31 -16.37 3.91
CA ASP A 61 -13.92 -15.03 4.35
C ASP A 61 -12.46 -14.74 4.01
N LEU A 62 -11.58 -15.72 4.24
CA LEU A 62 -10.16 -15.61 3.86
C LEU A 62 -9.96 -15.48 2.34
N MET A 63 -10.75 -16.21 1.54
CA MET A 63 -10.72 -16.08 0.08
C MET A 63 -11.19 -14.70 -0.37
N ALA A 64 -12.28 -14.20 0.20
CA ALA A 64 -12.79 -12.86 -0.09
C ALA A 64 -11.78 -11.76 0.30
N GLU A 65 -11.08 -11.91 1.43
CA GLU A 65 -10.03 -10.97 1.85
C GLU A 65 -8.83 -11.01 0.90
N ASN A 66 -8.40 -12.21 0.47
CA ASN A 66 -7.33 -12.36 -0.50
C ASN A 66 -7.71 -11.77 -1.88
N GLU A 67 -8.93 -12.01 -2.35
CA GLU A 67 -9.46 -11.36 -3.55
C GLU A 67 -9.43 -9.84 -3.42
N HIS A 68 -9.84 -9.31 -2.27
CA HIS A 68 -9.81 -7.87 -2.03
C HIS A 68 -8.37 -7.31 -2.10
N LYS A 69 -7.41 -7.98 -1.46
CA LYS A 69 -5.98 -7.61 -1.52
C LYS A 69 -5.44 -7.62 -2.95
N VAL A 70 -5.83 -8.60 -3.77
CA VAL A 70 -5.45 -8.67 -5.19
C VAL A 70 -6.06 -7.51 -5.98
N ILE A 71 -7.34 -7.21 -5.79
CA ILE A 71 -8.01 -6.07 -6.44
C ILE A 71 -7.32 -4.75 -6.07
N GLU A 72 -6.96 -4.57 -4.81
CA GLU A 72 -6.25 -3.38 -4.35
C GLU A 72 -4.85 -3.28 -4.96
N ALA A 73 -4.10 -4.39 -5.00
CA ALA A 73 -2.79 -4.45 -5.63
C ALA A 73 -2.84 -4.02 -7.11
N VAL A 74 -3.82 -4.50 -7.87
CA VAL A 74 -4.02 -4.10 -9.28
C VAL A 74 -4.32 -2.60 -9.40
N LYS A 75 -5.13 -2.03 -8.51
CA LYS A 75 -5.41 -0.59 -8.50
C LYS A 75 -4.15 0.24 -8.24
N ILE A 76 -3.31 -0.18 -7.29
CA ILE A 76 -2.03 0.49 -6.99
C ILE A 76 -1.10 0.44 -8.20
N ILE A 77 -0.97 -0.72 -8.84
CA ILE A 77 -0.15 -0.87 -10.07
C ILE A 77 -0.71 0.00 -11.21
N SER A 78 -2.02 0.12 -11.35
CA SER A 78 -2.66 1.01 -12.32
C SER A 78 -2.30 2.49 -12.07
N LYS A 79 -2.31 2.94 -10.81
CA LYS A 79 -1.84 4.29 -10.43
C LYS A 79 -0.37 4.51 -10.81
N LEU A 80 0.50 3.52 -10.58
CA LEU A 80 1.90 3.60 -11.01
C LEU A 80 2.01 3.76 -12.52
N SER A 81 1.24 2.99 -13.29
CA SER A 81 1.22 3.09 -14.75
C SER A 81 0.85 4.49 -15.22
N ALA A 82 -0.23 5.06 -14.67
CA ALA A 82 -0.66 6.42 -15.00
C ALA A 82 0.42 7.47 -14.63
N ALA A 83 1.01 7.36 -13.44
CA ALA A 83 2.08 8.26 -13.00
C ALA A 83 3.32 8.19 -13.91
N LYS A 84 3.68 6.97 -14.35
CA LYS A 84 4.81 6.74 -15.27
C LYS A 84 4.53 7.38 -16.63
N GLN A 85 3.32 7.24 -17.16
CA GLN A 85 2.93 7.84 -18.43
C GLN A 85 3.09 9.37 -18.39
N ILE A 86 2.54 10.03 -17.35
CA ILE A 86 2.62 11.49 -17.19
C ILE A 86 4.07 11.98 -17.16
N ILE A 87 4.96 11.26 -16.47
CA ILE A 87 6.39 11.61 -16.44
C ILE A 87 7.01 11.47 -17.81
N GLN A 88 6.73 10.39 -18.53
CA GLN A 88 7.31 10.16 -19.84
C GLN A 88 6.90 11.26 -20.83
N GLU A 89 5.65 11.71 -20.77
CA GLU A 89 5.14 12.83 -21.57
C GLU A 89 5.88 14.14 -21.24
N LEU A 90 6.12 14.42 -19.96
CA LEU A 90 6.76 15.67 -19.52
C LEU A 90 8.30 15.64 -19.62
N HIS A 91 8.92 14.46 -19.58
CA HIS A 91 10.37 14.29 -19.47
C HIS A 91 11.13 14.97 -20.62
N LYS A 92 10.68 14.76 -21.86
CA LYS A 92 11.33 15.33 -23.05
C LYS A 92 11.29 16.87 -23.03
N GLN A 93 10.14 17.45 -22.69
CA GLN A 93 9.96 18.90 -22.62
C GLN A 93 10.76 19.50 -21.46
N ALA A 94 10.78 18.83 -20.30
CA ALA A 94 11.56 19.25 -19.15
C ALA A 94 13.06 19.26 -19.44
N LEU A 95 13.59 18.25 -20.15
CA LEU A 95 15.01 18.19 -20.50
C LEU A 95 15.42 19.36 -21.42
N GLN A 96 14.63 19.64 -22.45
CA GLN A 96 14.85 20.76 -23.37
C GLN A 96 14.81 22.11 -22.65
N ASN A 97 13.89 22.26 -21.70
CA ASN A 97 13.72 23.50 -20.96
C ASN A 97 14.79 23.74 -19.90
N ARG A 98 15.39 22.66 -19.37
CA ARG A 98 16.50 22.77 -18.42
C ARG A 98 17.69 23.49 -19.05
N GLU A 99 18.03 23.17 -20.30
CA GLU A 99 19.16 23.81 -21.02
C GLU A 99 18.97 25.32 -21.14
N LYS A 100 17.72 25.78 -21.33
CA LYS A 100 17.41 27.22 -21.37
C LYS A 100 17.64 27.89 -20.03
N ILE A 101 17.37 27.20 -18.92
CA ILE A 101 17.65 27.73 -17.58
C ILE A 101 19.15 27.86 -17.35
N ASP A 102 19.97 26.96 -17.88
CA ASP A 102 21.43 27.03 -17.73
C ASP A 102 21.99 28.35 -18.28
N THR A 103 21.30 29.00 -19.24
CA THR A 103 21.68 30.34 -19.74
C THR A 103 21.61 31.44 -18.68
N LEU A 104 20.74 31.31 -17.67
CA LEU A 104 20.69 32.25 -16.53
C LEU A 104 21.97 32.22 -15.69
N PHE A 105 22.71 31.11 -15.72
CA PHE A 105 23.92 30.90 -14.95
C PHE A 105 25.20 31.21 -15.74
N ASN A 106 25.06 31.59 -17.01
CA ASN A 106 26.16 31.94 -17.89
C ASN A 106 26.30 33.47 -18.01
N ASN A 107 27.47 33.93 -18.43
CA ASN A 107 27.74 35.38 -18.65
C ASN A 107 27.09 35.96 -19.93
N GLN A 108 26.04 35.32 -20.46
CA GLN A 108 25.32 35.81 -21.64
C GLN A 108 24.40 36.97 -21.28
N VAL A 109 24.36 37.98 -22.15
CA VAL A 109 23.39 39.08 -22.03
C VAL A 109 22.05 38.60 -22.54
N LEU A 110 21.04 38.58 -21.67
CA LEU A 110 19.68 38.14 -21.98
C LEU A 110 18.79 39.32 -22.36
N THR A 111 17.92 39.12 -23.34
CA THR A 111 16.88 40.07 -23.72
C THR A 111 15.61 39.84 -22.92
N LYS A 112 14.69 40.82 -22.92
CA LYS A 112 13.38 40.66 -22.26
C LYS A 112 12.60 39.44 -22.77
N LYS A 113 12.70 39.14 -24.07
CA LYS A 113 12.05 37.98 -24.69
C LYS A 113 12.62 36.65 -24.16
N ASP A 114 13.92 36.62 -23.84
CA ASP A 114 14.55 35.43 -23.27
C ASP A 114 14.03 35.18 -21.85
N PHE A 115 13.87 36.24 -21.04
CA PHE A 115 13.25 36.13 -19.72
C PHE A 115 11.80 35.64 -19.78
N ASP A 116 10.99 36.17 -20.71
CA ASP A 116 9.60 35.73 -20.90
C ASP A 116 9.53 34.24 -21.31
N ASP A 117 10.43 33.77 -22.18
CA ASP A 117 10.51 32.36 -22.58
C ASP A 117 10.94 31.48 -21.38
N ILE A 118 11.96 31.88 -20.63
CA ILE A 118 12.42 31.17 -19.43
C ILE A 118 11.29 31.04 -18.40
N GLU A 119 10.55 32.12 -18.14
CA GLU A 119 9.43 32.11 -17.19
C GLU A 119 8.33 31.12 -17.62
N SER A 120 7.98 31.08 -18.90
CA SER A 120 7.01 30.14 -19.44
C SER A 120 7.47 28.66 -19.28
N ASN A 121 8.78 28.42 -19.40
CA ASN A 121 9.39 27.10 -19.34
C ASN A 121 9.57 26.57 -17.91
N LEU A 122 9.68 27.46 -16.91
CA LEU A 122 9.70 27.08 -15.49
C LEU A 122 8.44 26.30 -15.07
N LYS A 123 7.28 26.60 -15.67
CA LYS A 123 6.04 25.88 -15.40
C LYS A 123 6.12 24.40 -15.79
N ILE A 124 6.76 24.10 -16.92
CA ILE A 124 6.96 22.73 -17.41
C ILE A 124 7.88 21.96 -16.46
N LEU A 125 8.97 22.58 -16.02
CA LEU A 125 9.90 21.97 -15.07
C LEU A 125 9.27 21.71 -13.71
N LYS A 126 8.48 22.66 -13.20
CA LYS A 126 7.69 22.47 -11.98
C LYS A 126 6.74 21.29 -12.11
N ASN A 127 5.99 21.22 -13.21
CA ASN A 127 5.03 20.14 -13.44
C ASN A 127 5.72 18.78 -13.52
N PHE A 128 6.85 18.70 -14.23
CA PHE A 128 7.67 17.50 -14.29
C PHE A 128 8.19 17.10 -12.91
N ALA A 129 8.71 18.04 -12.12
CA ALA A 129 9.21 17.76 -10.77
C ALA A 129 8.12 17.20 -9.85
N ILE A 130 6.93 17.80 -9.86
CA ILE A 130 5.79 17.31 -9.07
C ILE A 130 5.33 15.93 -9.56
N ALA A 131 5.26 15.71 -10.87
CA ALA A 131 4.94 14.39 -11.43
C ALA A 131 5.98 13.34 -11.02
N ASN A 132 7.26 13.69 -11.02
CA ASN A 132 8.36 12.83 -10.58
C ASN A 132 8.25 12.42 -9.11
N LEU A 133 7.85 13.34 -8.23
CA LEU A 133 7.58 13.01 -6.82
C LEU A 133 6.43 12.00 -6.70
N ARG A 134 5.30 12.25 -7.37
CA ARG A 134 4.14 11.35 -7.34
C ARG A 134 4.45 9.95 -7.88
N TYR A 135 5.29 9.85 -8.90
CA TYR A 135 5.72 8.55 -9.41
C TYR A 135 6.62 7.81 -8.43
N LYS A 136 7.54 8.50 -7.75
CA LYS A 136 8.38 7.87 -6.72
C LYS A 136 7.54 7.33 -5.56
N GLU A 137 6.54 8.10 -5.12
CA GLU A 137 5.56 7.65 -4.12
C GLU A 137 4.80 6.41 -4.60
N ALA A 138 4.22 6.48 -5.81
CA ALA A 138 3.48 5.37 -6.41
C ALA A 138 4.37 4.12 -6.63
N LEU A 139 5.66 4.30 -6.92
CA LEU A 139 6.61 3.20 -7.11
C LEU A 139 6.81 2.42 -5.81
N SER A 140 6.99 3.12 -4.68
CA SER A 140 7.16 2.48 -3.38
C SER A 140 5.94 1.67 -2.94
N GLU A 141 4.73 2.18 -3.21
CA GLU A 141 3.48 1.43 -2.93
C GLU A 141 3.32 0.24 -3.89
N ALA A 142 3.65 0.43 -5.16
CA ALA A 142 3.49 -0.59 -6.19
C ALA A 142 4.45 -1.77 -6.03
N GLU A 143 5.63 -1.59 -5.42
CA GLU A 143 6.54 -2.70 -5.09
C GLU A 143 5.88 -3.71 -4.15
N LYS A 144 5.18 -3.23 -3.11
CA LYS A 144 4.43 -4.10 -2.19
C LYS A 144 3.24 -4.77 -2.88
N ALA A 145 2.49 -4.00 -3.66
CA ALA A 145 1.37 -4.51 -4.44
C ALA A 145 1.81 -5.60 -5.44
N ARG A 146 2.98 -5.43 -6.05
CA ARG A 146 3.57 -6.41 -6.96
C ARG A 146 3.82 -7.74 -6.25
N CYS A 147 4.34 -7.76 -5.02
CA CYS A 147 4.53 -9.01 -4.29
C CYS A 147 3.22 -9.78 -4.06
N ILE A 148 2.12 -9.07 -3.77
CA ILE A 148 0.79 -9.67 -3.61
C ILE A 148 0.33 -10.31 -4.92
N LEU A 149 0.48 -9.57 -6.02
CA LEU A 149 0.07 -10.05 -7.35
C LEU A 149 0.93 -11.22 -7.81
N ASP A 150 2.25 -11.14 -7.67
CA ASP A 150 3.20 -12.20 -8.01
C ASP A 150 2.88 -13.48 -7.21
N GLY A 151 2.51 -13.35 -5.93
CA GLY A 151 2.07 -14.47 -5.10
C GLY A 151 0.77 -15.10 -5.61
N ALA A 152 -0.20 -14.30 -6.04
CA ALA A 152 -1.47 -14.77 -6.57
C ALA A 152 -1.35 -15.42 -7.97
N LEU A 153 -0.33 -15.04 -8.74
CA LEU A 153 -0.06 -15.58 -10.07
C LEU A 153 0.79 -16.86 -10.07
N LYS A 154 1.35 -17.26 -8.93
CA LYS A 154 2.05 -18.54 -8.82
C LYS A 154 1.07 -19.69 -9.03
N LEU A 155 1.44 -20.63 -9.90
CA LEU A 155 0.72 -21.89 -10.04
C LEU A 155 0.83 -22.69 -8.73
N PRO A 156 -0.17 -23.51 -8.38
CA PRO A 156 0.00 -24.51 -7.34
C PRO A 156 1.20 -25.40 -7.72
N GLU A 157 2.19 -25.52 -6.84
CA GLU A 157 3.23 -26.53 -7.03
C GLU A 157 2.56 -27.92 -6.97
N GLU A 158 2.80 -28.74 -7.99
CA GLU A 158 2.25 -30.11 -8.13
C GLU A 158 2.69 -31.06 -7.01
#